data_AF-A0A022FUE2-F1
#
_entry.id   AF-A0A022FUE2-F1
#
_cell.length_a   1.000
_cell.length_b   1.000
_cell.length_c   1.000
_cell.angle_alpha   90.00
_cell.angle_beta   90.00
_cell.angle_gamma   90.00
#
_symmetry.space_group_name_H-M   'P 1'
#
loop_
_entity.id
_entity.type
_entity.pdbx_description
1 polymer ?
#
loop_
_entity_poly.entity_id
_entity_poly.type
_entity_poly.pdbx_seq_one_letter_code
_entity_poly.pdbx_strand_id
1 'polypeptide(L)' 'MRQAATMNNASARSSRSERPHLMPVGQPFDGFVEHTTRVSPTCLVIFERNRYSVPASFANRPISLRVYAARLVFVAEGH' A
#
# COMPACT_ATOMS: atom_id res chain seq x y z
N MET A 1 -53.82 -22.04 12.85
CA MET A 1 -52.95 -22.55 13.93
C MET A 1 -51.76 -23.22 13.24
N ARG A 2 -50.52 -22.73 13.16
CA ARG A 2 -49.78 -21.55 13.63
C ARG A 2 -48.77 -21.18 12.51
N GLN A 3 -48.57 -19.88 12.26
CA GLN A 3 -47.59 -19.36 11.30
C GLN A 3 -46.14 -19.49 11.78
N ALA A 4 -45.24 -19.55 10.80
CA ALA A 4 -43.79 -19.53 10.90
C ALA A 4 -43.25 -18.23 11.54
N ALA A 5 -42.14 -18.35 12.25
CA ALA A 5 -41.33 -17.22 12.69
C ALA A 5 -39.86 -17.51 12.40
N THR A 6 -39.44 -17.26 11.16
CA THR A 6 -38.03 -17.06 10.83
C THR A 6 -37.65 -15.67 11.33
N MET A 7 -36.95 -15.60 12.47
CA MET A 7 -36.37 -14.35 12.97
C MET A 7 -35.18 -13.96 12.08
N ASN A 8 -35.46 -13.17 11.03
CA ASN A 8 -34.44 -12.47 10.28
C ASN A 8 -34.02 -11.20 11.05
N ASN A 9 -32.75 -11.16 11.41
CA ASN A 9 -32.02 -10.07 12.06
C ASN A 9 -32.00 -8.79 11.23
N ALA A 10 -33.07 -8.00 11.31
CA ALA A 10 -33.14 -6.65 10.78
C ALA A 10 -32.39 -5.65 11.67
N SER A 11 -31.08 -5.50 11.46
CA SER A 11 -30.28 -4.38 11.99
C SER A 11 -29.24 -3.87 10.98
N ALA A 12 -29.70 -3.47 9.80
CA ALA A 12 -28.93 -2.60 8.91
C ALA A 12 -29.62 -1.23 8.85
N ARG A 13 -29.54 -0.47 9.95
CA ARG A 13 -30.02 0.92 9.97
C ARG A 13 -29.09 1.77 9.10
N SER A 14 -29.61 2.09 7.91
CA SER A 14 -29.53 3.43 7.30
C SER A 14 -28.18 4.15 7.41
N SER A 15 -27.21 3.78 6.56
CA SER A 15 -26.05 4.63 6.23
C SER A 15 -26.12 5.16 4.79
N ARG A 16 -27.29 5.09 4.15
CA ARG A 16 -27.45 5.27 2.70
C ARG A 16 -27.81 6.71 2.30
N SER A 17 -28.31 7.52 3.24
CA SER A 17 -28.75 8.90 3.03
C SER A 17 -27.61 9.94 3.11
N GLU A 18 -26.57 9.67 3.90
CA GLU A 18 -25.50 10.65 4.20
C GLU A 18 -24.29 10.56 3.26
N ARG A 19 -24.13 9.43 2.56
CA ARG A 19 -23.06 9.22 1.57
C ARG A 19 -22.99 10.22 0.41
N PRO A 20 -24.09 10.75 -0.18
CA PRO A 20 -24.01 11.66 -1.31
C PRO A 20 -23.56 13.09 -0.92
N HIS A 21 -23.53 13.43 0.37
CA HIS A 21 -23.02 14.73 0.85
C HIS A 21 -21.54 14.69 1.24
N LEU A 22 -20.91 13.52 1.16
CA LEU A 22 -19.48 13.38 1.41
C LEU A 22 -18.71 13.99 0.23
N MET A 23 -17.72 14.81 0.55
CA MET A 23 -16.78 15.31 -0.45
C MET A 23 -16.14 14.10 -1.16
N PRO A 24 -15.96 14.14 -2.48
CA PRO A 24 -15.23 13.10 -3.17
C PRO A 24 -13.87 12.99 -2.50
N VAL A 25 -13.56 11.80 -2.00
CA VAL A 25 -12.21 11.49 -1.54
C VAL A 25 -11.30 11.77 -2.72
N GLY A 26 -10.26 12.60 -2.50
CA GLY A 26 -9.29 12.96 -3.53
C GLY A 26 -8.48 11.73 -3.99
N GLN A 27 -7.31 11.98 -4.55
CA GLN A 27 -6.42 10.90 -4.97
C GLN A 27 -6.19 9.90 -3.81
N PRO A 28 -6.32 8.58 -4.04
CA PRO A 28 -6.03 7.59 -3.01
C PRO A 28 -4.62 7.79 -2.48
N PHE A 29 -4.49 7.80 -1.15
CA PHE A 29 -3.20 7.93 -0.49
C PHE A 29 -2.48 6.58 -0.54
N ASP A 30 -1.33 6.53 -1.20
CA ASP A 30 -0.57 5.28 -1.37
C ASP A 30 0.22 4.87 -0.10
N GLY A 31 0.34 5.74 0.91
CA GLY A 31 0.83 5.39 2.24
C GLY A 31 2.22 4.78 2.33
N PHE A 32 3.08 5.00 1.33
CA PHE A 32 4.46 4.53 1.38
C PHE A 32 5.37 5.54 2.06
N VAL A 33 6.43 5.03 2.71
CA VAL A 33 7.54 5.85 3.17
C VAL A 33 8.67 5.76 2.15
N GLU A 34 9.10 6.89 1.62
CA GLU A 34 10.19 6.97 0.65
C GLU A 34 11.55 7.14 1.35
N HIS A 35 12.52 6.33 0.92
CA HIS A 35 13.91 6.41 1.37
C HIS A 35 14.84 6.43 0.17
N THR A 36 15.69 7.45 0.08
CA THR A 36 16.76 7.49 -0.93
C THR A 36 17.95 6.71 -0.41
N THR A 37 18.28 5.60 -1.07
CA THR A 37 19.44 4.78 -0.72
C THR A 37 20.26 4.48 -1.96
N ARG A 38 21.57 4.25 -1.79
CA ARG A 38 22.46 3.89 -2.89
C ARG A 38 22.61 2.38 -2.96
N VAL A 39 22.49 1.81 -4.16
CA VAL A 39 22.75 0.39 -4.38
C VAL A 39 24.26 0.14 -4.27
N SER A 40 24.64 -0.89 -3.52
CA SER A 40 26.03 -1.33 -3.46
C SER A 40 26.50 -1.81 -4.85
N PRO A 41 27.81 -1.81 -5.12
CA PRO A 41 28.35 -2.42 -6.34
C PRO A 41 28.05 -3.92 -6.46
N THR A 42 27.74 -4.59 -5.34
CA THR A 42 27.31 -6.00 -5.31
C THR A 42 25.81 -6.20 -5.54
N CYS A 43 25.10 -5.19 -6.05
CA CYS A 43 23.65 -5.24 -6.31
C CYS A 43 22.81 -5.49 -5.04
N LEU A 44 23.30 -5.02 -3.88
CA LEU A 44 22.61 -5.13 -2.60
C LEU A 44 22.14 -3.76 -2.11
N VAL A 45 20.93 -3.70 -1.57
CA VAL A 45 20.42 -2.55 -0.83
C VAL A 45 20.24 -2.93 0.62
N ILE A 46 20.81 -2.13 1.51
CA ILE A 46 20.64 -2.29 2.95
C ILE A 46 19.47 -1.40 3.35
N PHE A 47 18.39 -2.00 3.84
CA PHE A 47 17.28 -1.28 4.45
C PHE A 47 17.11 -1.78 5.87
N GLU A 48 17.18 -0.86 6.83
CA GLU A 48 17.27 -1.13 8.26
C GLU A 48 18.40 -2.13 8.59
N ARG A 49 18.06 -3.43 8.73
CA ARG A 49 19.00 -4.52 9.01
C ARG A 49 19.03 -5.59 7.92
N ASN A 50 18.13 -5.50 6.95
CA ASN A 50 17.97 -6.51 5.90
C ASN A 50 18.71 -6.10 4.63
N ARG A 51 19.22 -7.09 3.91
CA ARG A 51 19.90 -6.92 2.62
C ARG A 51 19.03 -7.50 1.54
N TYR A 52 18.65 -6.66 0.58
CA TYR A 52 17.80 -7.04 -0.54
C TYR A 52 18.62 -7.03 -1.82
N SER A 53 18.42 -8.04 -2.67
CA SER A 53 18.98 -8.07 -4.01
C SER A 53 18.18 -7.18 -4.94
N VAL A 54 18.90 -6.41 -5.76
CA VAL A 54 18.33 -5.51 -6.76
C VAL A 54 18.91 -5.87 -8.13
N PRO A 55 18.16 -5.75 -9.23
CA PRO A 55 18.71 -5.99 -10.57
C PRO A 55 19.94 -5.13 -10.88
N ALA A 56 20.91 -5.72 -11.59
CA ALA A 56 22.18 -5.08 -11.93
C ALA A 56 22.03 -3.76 -12.71
N SER A 57 20.90 -3.55 -13.39
CA SER A 57 20.55 -2.29 -14.06
C SER A 57 20.63 -1.07 -13.13
N PHE A 58 20.49 -1.27 -11.82
CA PHE A 58 20.49 -0.21 -10.81
C PHE A 58 21.77 -0.17 -9.97
N ALA A 59 22.77 -1.00 -10.29
CA ALA A 59 24.02 -1.04 -9.54
C ALA A 59 24.71 0.33 -9.51
N ASN A 60 25.25 0.70 -8.34
CA ASN A 60 25.99 1.95 -8.11
C ASN A 60 25.18 3.25 -8.29
N ARG A 61 23.86 3.18 -8.49
CA ARG A 61 22.97 4.34 -8.67
C ARG A 61 22.18 4.64 -7.39
N PRO A 62 21.81 5.92 -7.14
CA PRO A 62 20.81 6.25 -6.14
C PRO A 62 19.44 5.76 -6.61
N ILE A 63 18.68 5.16 -5.69
CA ILE A 63 17.32 4.69 -5.94
C ILE A 63 16.38 5.18 -4.84
N SER A 64 15.10 5.30 -5.18
CA SER A 64 14.03 5.57 -4.23
C SER A 64 13.38 4.27 -3.80
N LEU A 65 13.54 3.92 -2.53
CA LEU A 65 12.86 2.78 -1.90
C LEU A 65 11.52 3.25 -1.34
N ARG A 66 10.43 2.68 -1.86
CA ARG A 66 9.09 2.86 -1.32
C ARG A 66 8.73 1.70 -0.42
N VAL A 67 8.60 1.98 0.87
CA VAL A 67 8.31 0.99 1.90
C VAL A 67 6.82 0.97 2.17
N TYR A 68 6.19 -0.17 1.92
CA TYR A 68 4.82 -0.48 2.34
C TYR A 68 4.86 -1.54 3.44
N ALA A 69 3.81 -1.61 4.26
CA ALA A 69 3.72 -2.60 5.33
C ALA A 69 3.89 -4.07 4.84
N ALA A 70 3.46 -4.37 3.62
CA ALA A 70 3.50 -5.72 3.06
C ALA A 70 4.54 -5.91 1.93
N ARG A 71 5.18 -4.84 1.43
CA ARG A 71 6.10 -4.94 0.30
C ARG A 71 7.12 -3.80 0.25
N LEU A 72 8.29 -4.11 -0.27
CA LEU A 72 9.31 -3.12 -0.62
C LEU A 72 9.32 -2.95 -2.13
N VAL A 73 9.23 -1.71 -2.60
CA VAL A 73 9.28 -1.37 -4.03
C VAL A 73 10.51 -0.50 -4.27
N PHE A 74 11.44 -1.01 -5.06
CA PHE A 74 12.61 -0.27 -5.50
C PHE A 74 12.27 0.47 -6.79
N VAL A 75 12.28 1.80 -6.75
CA VAL A 75 12.07 2.66 -7.91
C VAL A 75 13.41 3.28 -8.25
N ALA A 76 13.90 2.99 -9.45
CA ALA A 76 15.04 3.68 -10.00
C ALA A 76 14.54 4.55 -11.15
N GLU A 77 15.03 5.79 -11.22
CA GLU A 77 14.85 6.61 -12.41
C GLU A 77 15.72 6.02 -13.52
N GLY A 78 15.12 5.13 -14.31
CA GLY A 78 15.70 4.59 -15.53
C GLY A 78 15.68 5.67 -16.61
N HIS A 79 16.80 5.82 -17.31
CA HIS A 79 17.01 6.82 -18.34
C HIS A 79 17.06 6.18 -19.73
#